data_AF-A0AAW8D847-F1
#
_entry.id   AF-A0AAW8D847-F1
#
_cell.length_a   1.000
_cell.length_b   1.000
_cell.length_c   1.000
_cell.angle_alpha   90.00
_cell.angle_beta   90.00
_cell.angle_gamma   90.00
#
_symmetry.space_group_name_H-M   'P 1'
#
loop_
_entity.id
_entity.type
_entity.pdbx_description
1 polymer ?
#
loop_
_entity_poly.entity_id
_entity_poly.type
_entity_poly.pdbx_seq_one_letter_code
_entity_poly.pdbx_strand_id
1 'polypeptide(L)'
;MNTATAPEQNRQVEDVRRIGERMSKPDWQEAINLLKAKSPEVHGKVYIPKVGAEYGGQVLMVTDSHIVQRVGKGAAIAHDLNMFSNAKELTADIEAGRIKPGMQMSARYGETRGEAQVFTFDQHRANEMHKDLKEWAEQNITSSSARTTFLKHVDHATKDLAQGRPQQQQREAPPAPPRSHDRAR
;
A
#
# COMPACT_ATOMS: atom_id res chain seq x y z
N MET A 1 -0.78 49.74 33.16
CA MET A 1 0.15 48.60 33.20
C MET A 1 -0.71 47.33 33.27
N ASN A 2 -0.94 46.66 32.15
CA ASN A 2 -1.71 45.41 32.08
C ASN A 2 -0.75 44.28 31.68
N THR A 3 -0.43 43.41 32.61
CA THR A 3 0.25 42.14 32.35
C THR A 3 -0.80 41.12 31.93
N ALA A 4 -0.86 40.81 30.63
CA ALA A 4 -1.61 39.68 30.13
C ALA A 4 -0.78 38.40 30.36
N THR A 5 -1.22 37.57 31.29
CA THR A 5 -0.68 36.23 31.51
C THR A 5 -1.24 35.31 30.41
N ALA A 6 -0.36 34.80 29.54
CA ALA A 6 -0.73 33.81 28.53
C ALA A 6 -1.03 32.46 29.21
N PRO A 7 -2.08 31.73 28.79
CA PRO A 7 -2.35 30.40 29.33
C PRO A 7 -1.37 29.39 28.74
N GLU A 8 -0.54 28.82 29.61
CA GLU A 8 0.36 27.71 29.32
C GLU A 8 -0.48 26.44 29.08
N GLN A 9 -0.57 26.03 27.81
CA GLN A 9 -1.30 24.82 27.41
C GLN A 9 -0.54 23.59 27.88
N ASN A 10 -0.91 23.11 29.07
CA ASN A 10 -0.53 21.81 29.61
C ASN A 10 -1.17 20.69 28.76
N ARG A 11 -0.55 20.34 27.64
CA ARG A 11 -0.93 19.15 26.85
C ARG A 11 -0.43 17.92 27.60
N GLN A 12 -1.34 17.26 28.31
CA GLN A 12 -1.12 15.90 28.79
C GLN A 12 -0.77 15.03 27.58
N VAL A 13 0.48 14.58 27.52
CA VAL A 13 0.92 13.59 26.53
C VAL A 13 0.34 12.27 26.99
N GLU A 14 -0.79 11.85 26.41
CA GLU A 14 -1.29 10.49 26.60
C GLU A 14 -0.18 9.50 26.21
N ASP A 15 0.09 8.53 27.09
CA ASP A 15 1.09 7.50 26.86
C ASP A 15 0.72 6.70 25.60
N VAL A 16 1.47 6.94 24.52
CA VAL A 16 1.27 6.26 23.24
C VAL A 16 1.67 4.80 23.38
N ARG A 17 0.68 3.92 23.56
CA ARG A 17 0.87 2.47 23.60
C ARG A 17 1.32 1.94 22.24
N ARG A 18 2.39 1.13 22.26
CA ARG A 18 3.00 0.48 21.08
C ARG A 18 2.82 -1.03 21.16
N ILE A 19 2.86 -1.68 20.01
CA ILE A 19 2.65 -3.12 19.87
C ILE A 19 3.77 -3.76 19.05
N GLY A 20 4.27 -4.91 19.52
CA GLY A 20 5.37 -5.66 18.92
C GLY A 20 6.74 -5.35 19.50
N GLU A 21 7.69 -6.20 19.14
CA GLU A 21 9.07 -6.09 19.58
C GLU A 21 9.89 -5.10 18.75
N ARG A 22 11.08 -4.77 19.25
CA ARG A 22 12.04 -3.99 18.47
C ARG A 22 12.78 -4.92 17.53
N MET A 23 12.84 -4.54 16.27
CA MET A 23 13.76 -5.12 15.31
C MET A 23 15.23 -4.97 15.75
N SER A 24 16.08 -5.89 15.28
CA SER A 24 17.51 -5.89 15.56
C SER A 24 18.18 -4.56 15.16
N LYS A 25 19.25 -4.16 15.87
CA LYS A 25 19.98 -2.92 15.54
C LYS A 25 20.50 -2.89 14.08
N PRO A 26 21.09 -3.98 13.54
CA PRO A 26 21.50 -4.01 12.14
C PRO A 26 20.35 -3.76 11.17
N ASP A 27 19.24 -4.48 11.32
CA ASP A 27 18.09 -4.34 10.40
C ASP A 27 17.42 -2.97 10.54
N TRP A 28 17.38 -2.41 11.76
CA TRP A 28 16.90 -1.05 12.01
C TRP A 28 17.73 0.00 11.30
N GLN A 29 19.06 -0.14 11.36
CA GLN A 29 19.95 0.77 10.66
C GLN A 29 19.80 0.63 9.14
N GLU A 30 19.63 -0.60 8.64
CA GLU A 30 19.40 -0.85 7.22
C GLU A 30 18.09 -0.22 6.71
N ALA A 31 17.00 -0.35 7.47
CA ALA A 31 15.75 0.33 7.18
C ALA A 31 15.92 1.85 7.05
N ILE A 32 16.71 2.47 7.95
CA ILE A 32 17.04 3.90 7.88
C ILE A 32 17.86 4.22 6.62
N ASN A 33 18.84 3.38 6.27
CA ASN A 33 19.66 3.57 5.08
C ASN A 33 18.81 3.50 3.81
N LEU A 34 17.89 2.53 3.72
CA LEU A 34 16.95 2.40 2.60
C LEU A 34 16.00 3.61 2.48
N LEU A 35 15.53 4.15 3.61
CA LEU A 35 14.75 5.40 3.61
C LEU A 35 15.56 6.57 3.06
N LYS A 36 16.81 6.74 3.52
CA LYS A 36 17.71 7.79 3.04
C LYS A 36 18.02 7.64 1.55
N ALA A 37 18.26 6.42 1.07
CA ALA A 37 18.50 6.17 -0.36
C ALA A 37 17.30 6.58 -1.23
N LYS A 38 16.07 6.41 -0.73
CA LYS A 38 14.85 6.83 -1.43
C LYS A 38 14.52 8.32 -1.29
N SER A 39 15.05 9.01 -0.27
CA SER A 39 14.80 10.43 0.01
C SER A 39 16.00 11.05 0.74
N PRO A 40 17.10 11.32 0.01
CA PRO A 40 18.37 11.77 0.60
C PRO A 40 18.29 13.06 1.42
N GLU A 41 17.32 13.90 1.10
CA GLU A 41 17.05 15.19 1.74
C GLU A 41 16.25 15.08 3.05
N VAL A 42 15.77 13.89 3.42
CA VAL A 42 14.95 13.67 4.63
C VAL A 42 15.66 12.75 5.61
N HIS A 43 15.61 13.13 6.88
CA HIS A 43 16.05 12.26 7.97
C HIS A 43 15.09 11.08 8.13
N GLY A 44 15.52 9.90 7.68
CA GLY A 44 14.75 8.66 7.81
C GLY A 44 14.54 8.26 9.26
N LYS A 45 13.30 7.91 9.61
CA LYS A 45 12.89 7.44 10.94
C LYS A 45 12.08 6.16 10.81
N VAL A 46 12.37 5.20 11.67
CA VAL A 46 11.63 3.94 11.79
C VAL A 46 10.90 3.96 13.13
N TYR A 47 9.67 3.43 13.17
CA TYR A 47 8.86 3.38 14.37
C TYR A 47 8.25 1.99 14.58
N ILE A 48 7.93 1.67 15.82
CA ILE A 48 7.09 0.52 16.17
C ILE A 48 5.61 0.95 16.05
N PRO A 49 4.72 0.08 15.54
CA PRO A 49 3.29 0.34 15.44
C PRO A 49 2.66 0.81 16.75
N LYS A 50 1.65 1.67 16.64
CA LYS A 50 0.80 2.09 17.75
C LYS A 50 -0.43 1.17 17.84
N VAL A 51 -0.91 0.98 19.06
CA VAL A 51 -2.21 0.33 19.31
C VAL A 51 -3.32 1.12 18.63
N GLY A 52 -4.27 0.42 17.99
CA GLY A 52 -5.43 1.03 17.33
C GLY A 52 -5.13 1.76 16.02
N ALA A 53 -3.88 1.74 15.53
CA ALA A 53 -3.48 2.47 14.33
C ALA A 53 -3.58 1.61 13.06
N GLU A 54 -3.75 2.29 11.94
CA GLU A 54 -3.69 1.72 10.60
C GLU A 54 -2.58 2.40 9.79
N TYR A 55 -1.90 1.60 8.97
CA TYR A 55 -0.75 2.02 8.19
C TYR A 55 -0.87 1.50 6.76
N GLY A 56 -0.82 2.41 5.80
CA GLY A 56 -0.79 2.11 4.37
C GLY A 56 0.54 2.58 3.76
N GLY A 57 1.08 1.78 2.83
CA GLY A 57 2.30 2.14 2.13
C GLY A 57 3.07 0.93 1.60
N GLN A 58 4.31 1.18 1.18
CA GLN A 58 5.09 0.19 0.46
C GLN A 58 5.96 -0.64 1.40
N VAL A 59 6.07 -1.94 1.14
CA VAL A 59 7.09 -2.79 1.74
C VAL A 59 8.46 -2.24 1.35
N LEU A 60 9.25 -1.86 2.36
CA LEU A 60 10.60 -1.33 2.19
C LEU A 60 11.64 -2.45 2.24
N MET A 61 11.51 -3.31 3.25
CA MET A 61 12.35 -4.49 3.47
C MET A 61 11.58 -5.54 4.26
N VAL A 62 12.04 -6.78 4.15
CA VAL A 62 11.51 -7.94 4.87
C VAL A 62 12.70 -8.64 5.54
N THR A 63 12.52 -9.05 6.78
CA THR A 63 13.47 -9.86 7.55
C THR A 63 12.75 -11.07 8.13
N ASP A 64 13.48 -11.96 8.79
CA ASP A 64 12.92 -13.16 9.43
C ASP A 64 11.90 -12.84 10.52
N SER A 65 11.96 -11.64 11.11
CA SER A 65 11.10 -11.23 12.23
C SER A 65 10.20 -10.04 11.91
N HIS A 66 10.49 -9.27 10.87
CA HIS A 66 9.79 -8.02 10.61
C HIS A 66 9.48 -7.78 9.14
N ILE A 67 8.37 -7.09 8.88
CA ILE A 67 8.13 -6.39 7.62
C ILE A 67 8.25 -4.89 7.91
N VAL A 68 9.12 -4.20 7.17
CA VAL A 68 9.26 -2.74 7.29
C VAL A 68 8.44 -2.08 6.20
N GLN A 69 7.47 -1.26 6.57
CA GLN A 69 6.58 -0.55 5.67
C GLN A 69 6.93 0.93 5.63
N ARG A 70 7.23 1.47 4.46
CA ARG A 70 7.38 2.91 4.23
C ARG A 70 5.99 3.56 4.19
N VAL A 71 5.71 4.43 5.15
CA VAL A 71 4.43 5.14 5.30
C VAL A 71 4.53 6.63 4.94
N GLY A 72 5.72 7.09 4.55
CA GLY A 72 5.95 8.47 4.13
C GLY A 72 7.35 8.69 3.58
N LYS A 73 7.66 9.94 3.23
CA LYS A 73 8.91 10.29 2.55
C LYS A 73 10.17 9.82 3.32
N GLY A 74 10.20 10.06 4.63
CA GLY A 74 11.27 9.62 5.53
C GLY A 74 10.76 8.89 6.77
N ALA A 75 9.62 8.20 6.67
CA ALA A 75 9.05 7.45 7.78
C ALA A 75 8.74 6.01 7.36
N ALA A 76 9.08 5.06 8.23
CA ALA A 76 8.69 3.67 8.11
C ALA A 76 8.21 3.11 9.45
N ILE A 77 7.42 2.04 9.37
CA ILE A 77 6.94 1.26 10.50
C ILE A 77 7.57 -0.13 10.40
N ALA A 78 8.19 -0.60 11.47
CA ALA A 78 8.72 -1.96 11.57
C ALA A 78 7.67 -2.84 12.26
N HIS A 79 7.02 -3.71 11.49
CA HIS A 79 5.98 -4.60 11.97
C HIS A 79 6.59 -5.93 12.40
N ASP A 80 6.49 -6.26 13.68
CA ASP A 80 6.82 -7.58 14.22
C ASP A 80 5.83 -8.63 13.68
N LEU A 81 6.35 -9.63 12.97
CA LEU A 81 5.54 -10.68 12.34
C LEU A 81 4.70 -11.46 13.35
N ASN A 82 5.19 -11.66 14.58
CA ASN A 82 4.48 -12.41 15.61
C ASN A 82 3.23 -11.69 16.14
N MET A 83 3.12 -10.39 15.88
CA MET A 83 1.96 -9.58 16.28
C MET A 83 0.81 -9.65 15.29
N PHE A 84 1.01 -10.23 14.10
CA PHE A 84 -0.07 -10.42 13.15
C PHE A 84 -0.91 -11.66 13.51
N SER A 85 -2.22 -11.57 13.33
CA SER A 85 -3.13 -12.72 13.42
C SER A 85 -2.89 -13.71 12.28
N ASN A 86 -2.51 -13.21 11.11
CA ASN A 86 -2.17 -13.97 9.90
C ASN A 86 -0.65 -14.13 9.69
N ALA A 87 0.11 -14.24 10.80
CA ALA A 87 1.56 -14.35 10.76
C ALA A 87 2.05 -15.54 9.92
N LYS A 88 1.36 -16.69 10.01
CA LYS A 88 1.75 -17.92 9.29
C LYS A 88 1.66 -17.74 7.78
N GLU A 89 0.58 -17.11 7.32
CA GLU A 89 0.35 -16.81 5.91
C GLU A 89 1.40 -15.82 5.39
N LEU A 90 1.67 -14.76 6.15
CA LEU A 90 2.69 -13.77 5.80
C LEU A 90 4.08 -14.42 5.70
N THR A 91 4.48 -15.25 6.68
CA THR A 91 5.77 -15.96 6.66
C THR A 91 5.86 -16.88 5.44
N ALA A 92 4.82 -17.66 5.15
CA ALA A 92 4.81 -18.55 3.98
C ALA A 92 4.91 -17.77 2.65
N ASP A 93 4.29 -16.58 2.58
CA ASP A 93 4.39 -15.71 1.41
C ASP A 93 5.77 -15.04 1.28
N ILE A 94 6.43 -14.73 2.39
CA ILE A 94 7.81 -14.23 2.41
C ILE A 94 8.77 -15.32 1.92
N GLU A 95 8.68 -16.53 2.48
CA GLU A 95 9.51 -17.67 2.11
C GLU A 95 9.33 -18.07 0.65
N ALA A 96 8.10 -17.99 0.13
CA ALA A 96 7.79 -18.22 -1.27
C ALA A 96 8.18 -17.05 -2.20
N GLY A 97 8.74 -15.96 -1.68
CA GLY A 97 9.11 -14.76 -2.44
C GLY A 97 7.93 -13.98 -3.02
N ARG A 98 6.70 -14.24 -2.53
CA ARG A 98 5.48 -13.53 -2.94
C ARG A 98 5.37 -12.15 -2.30
N ILE A 99 5.91 -11.96 -1.10
CA ILE A 99 6.07 -10.64 -0.46
C ILE A 99 7.50 -10.15 -0.67
N LYS A 100 7.66 -8.99 -1.30
CA LYS A 100 8.97 -8.40 -1.61
C LYS A 100 8.96 -6.87 -1.52
N PRO A 101 10.14 -6.22 -1.38
CA PRO A 101 10.24 -4.77 -1.45
C PRO A 101 9.55 -4.17 -2.67
N GLY A 102 8.85 -3.05 -2.47
CA GLY A 102 8.10 -2.31 -3.48
C GLY A 102 6.62 -2.68 -3.59
N MET A 103 6.18 -3.80 -3.00
CA MET A 103 4.75 -4.15 -2.93
C MET A 103 3.99 -3.20 -2.01
N GLN A 104 2.68 -3.08 -2.24
CA GLN A 104 1.82 -2.30 -1.34
C GLN A 104 1.37 -3.16 -0.17
N MET A 105 1.26 -2.57 1.01
CA MET A 105 0.84 -3.23 2.22
C MET A 105 -0.14 -2.32 2.96
N SER A 106 -1.15 -2.94 3.58
CA SER A 106 -1.95 -2.33 4.64
C SER A 106 -1.77 -3.14 5.92
N ALA A 107 -1.60 -2.47 7.05
CA ALA A 107 -1.49 -3.09 8.36
C ALA A 107 -2.41 -2.35 9.34
N ARG A 108 -3.28 -3.08 10.04
CA ARG A 108 -4.18 -2.54 11.05
C ARG A 108 -3.96 -3.23 12.39
N TYR A 109 -3.86 -2.46 13.46
CA TYR A 109 -3.69 -2.99 14.82
C TYR A 109 -4.92 -2.75 15.69
N GLY A 110 -5.33 -3.79 16.41
CA GLY A 110 -6.23 -3.67 17.57
C GLY A 110 -5.43 -3.41 18.85
N GLU A 111 -5.94 -3.91 19.98
CA GLU A 111 -5.28 -3.76 21.29
C GLU A 111 -4.08 -4.68 21.50
N THR A 112 -4.15 -5.90 20.96
CA THR A 112 -3.19 -6.98 21.26
C THR A 112 -2.53 -7.60 20.03
N ARG A 113 -3.17 -7.51 18.86
CA ARG A 113 -2.67 -8.01 17.58
C ARG A 113 -3.05 -7.08 16.45
N GLY A 114 -2.38 -7.26 15.32
CA GLY A 114 -2.79 -6.65 14.05
C GLY A 114 -3.12 -7.69 12.99
N GLU A 115 -3.52 -7.20 11.83
CA GLU A 115 -3.65 -7.95 10.60
C GLU A 115 -2.98 -7.15 9.49
N ALA A 116 -2.31 -7.85 8.56
CA ALA A 116 -1.71 -7.21 7.41
C ALA A 116 -2.11 -7.89 6.10
N GLN A 117 -2.23 -7.08 5.06
CA GLN A 117 -2.47 -7.54 3.71
C GLN A 117 -1.43 -6.91 2.79
N VAL A 118 -0.83 -7.73 1.92
CA VAL A 118 0.14 -7.28 0.92
C VAL A 118 -0.48 -7.48 -0.46
N PHE A 119 -0.44 -6.43 -1.27
CA PHE A 119 -1.06 -6.35 -2.57
C PHE A 119 0.00 -6.20 -3.66
N THR A 120 -0.27 -6.81 -4.81
CA THR A 120 0.42 -6.44 -6.04
C THR A 120 0.05 -5.02 -6.46
N PHE A 121 0.82 -4.44 -7.37
CA PHE A 121 0.49 -3.12 -7.93
C PHE A 121 -0.91 -3.10 -8.55
N ASP A 122 -1.26 -4.13 -9.31
CA ASP A 122 -2.55 -4.22 -9.99
C ASP A 122 -3.71 -4.41 -9.00
N GLN A 123 -3.51 -5.21 -7.95
CA GLN A 123 -4.50 -5.36 -6.87
C GLN A 123 -4.74 -4.04 -6.13
N HIS A 124 -3.67 -3.35 -5.74
CA HIS A 124 -3.79 -2.04 -5.10
C HIS A 124 -4.52 -1.04 -6.01
N ARG A 125 -4.11 -0.97 -7.28
CA ARG A 125 -4.75 -0.08 -8.27
C ARG A 125 -6.22 -0.43 -8.49
N ALA A 126 -6.56 -1.71 -8.54
CA ALA A 126 -7.94 -2.17 -8.68
C ALA A 126 -8.80 -1.76 -7.47
N ASN A 127 -8.26 -1.85 -6.25
CA ASN A 127 -8.96 -1.45 -5.04
C ASN A 127 -9.21 0.08 -5.01
N GLU A 128 -8.20 0.89 -5.32
CA GLU A 128 -8.35 2.35 -5.39
C GLU A 128 -9.36 2.74 -6.47
N MET A 129 -9.25 2.16 -7.66
CA MET A 129 -10.19 2.40 -8.76
C MET A 129 -11.62 2.01 -8.39
N HIS A 130 -11.82 0.90 -7.68
CA HIS A 130 -13.13 0.48 -7.20
C HIS A 130 -13.74 1.51 -6.26
N LYS A 131 -12.96 1.94 -5.26
CA LYS A 131 -13.39 2.92 -4.26
C LYS A 131 -13.78 4.25 -4.90
N ASP A 132 -12.91 4.80 -5.74
CA ASP A 132 -13.13 6.09 -6.40
C ASP A 132 -14.37 6.07 -7.29
N LEU A 133 -14.52 5.01 -8.09
CA LEU A 133 -15.68 4.87 -8.99
C LEU A 133 -16.98 4.62 -8.21
N LYS A 134 -16.90 3.94 -7.07
CA LYS A 134 -18.07 3.76 -6.19
C LYS A 134 -18.52 5.08 -5.59
N GLU A 135 -17.61 5.83 -4.97
CA GLU A 135 -17.91 7.15 -4.39
C GLU A 135 -18.45 8.11 -5.46
N TRP A 136 -17.84 8.12 -6.65
CA TRP A 136 -18.34 8.90 -7.79
C TRP A 136 -19.76 8.49 -8.20
N ALA A 137 -20.03 7.18 -8.33
CA ALA A 137 -21.35 6.68 -8.73
C ALA A 137 -22.44 7.03 -7.71
N GLU A 138 -22.12 6.99 -6.42
CA GLU A 138 -23.04 7.36 -5.35
C GLU A 138 -23.45 8.85 -5.42
N GLN A 139 -22.52 9.71 -5.80
CA GLN A 139 -22.74 11.16 -5.92
C GLN A 139 -23.38 11.57 -7.25
N ASN A 140 -23.08 10.87 -8.35
CA ASN A 140 -23.40 11.34 -9.70
C ASN A 140 -24.51 10.54 -10.40
N ILE A 141 -24.80 9.30 -9.98
CA ILE A 141 -25.85 8.49 -10.61
C ILE A 141 -27.09 8.47 -9.71
N THR A 142 -28.09 9.30 -10.05
CA THR A 142 -29.33 9.43 -9.26
C THR A 142 -30.23 8.19 -9.33
N SER A 143 -30.28 7.53 -10.49
CA SER A 143 -31.07 6.31 -10.67
C SER A 143 -30.41 5.11 -9.97
N SER A 144 -31.11 4.53 -8.99
CA SER A 144 -30.64 3.35 -8.25
C SER A 144 -30.34 2.16 -9.17
N SER A 145 -31.18 1.93 -10.18
CA SER A 145 -30.98 0.84 -11.16
C SER A 145 -29.73 1.08 -12.04
N ALA A 146 -29.54 2.31 -12.51
CA ALA A 146 -28.36 2.67 -13.30
C ALA A 146 -27.07 2.56 -12.46
N ARG A 147 -27.12 3.01 -11.20
CA ARG A 147 -26.01 2.93 -10.25
C ARG A 147 -25.62 1.47 -9.99
N THR A 148 -26.60 0.61 -9.75
CA THR A 148 -26.38 -0.83 -9.53
C THR A 148 -25.71 -1.48 -10.75
N THR A 149 -26.22 -1.20 -11.95
CA THR A 149 -25.63 -1.71 -13.19
C THR A 149 -24.19 -1.23 -13.38
N PHE A 150 -23.93 0.06 -13.15
CA PHE A 150 -22.58 0.63 -13.23
C PHE A 150 -21.62 -0.05 -12.23
N LEU A 151 -22.00 -0.16 -10.96
CA LEU A 151 -21.17 -0.78 -9.92
C LEU A 151 -20.86 -2.24 -10.26
N LYS A 152 -21.80 -2.99 -10.85
CA LYS A 152 -21.55 -4.35 -11.33
C LYS A 152 -20.46 -4.40 -12.41
N HIS A 153 -20.42 -3.44 -13.32
CA HIS A 153 -19.37 -3.36 -14.34
C HIS A 153 -18.03 -2.93 -13.75
N VAL A 154 -18.03 -2.02 -12.79
CA VAL A 154 -16.83 -1.64 -12.04
C VAL A 154 -16.25 -2.86 -11.30
N ASP A 155 -17.08 -3.62 -10.59
CA ASP A 155 -16.69 -4.85 -9.91
C ASP A 155 -16.01 -5.85 -10.85
N HIS A 156 -16.55 -6.01 -12.07
CA HIS A 156 -15.97 -6.90 -13.06
C HIS A 156 -14.61 -6.37 -13.52
N ALA A 157 -14.53 -5.09 -13.89
CA ALA A 157 -13.31 -4.48 -14.40
C ALA A 157 -12.17 -4.47 -13.37
N THR A 158 -12.48 -4.23 -12.09
CA THR A 158 -11.48 -4.21 -11.02
C THR A 158 -11.02 -5.63 -10.68
N LYS A 159 -11.90 -6.64 -10.71
CA LYS A 159 -11.51 -8.05 -10.58
C LYS A 159 -10.56 -8.50 -11.69
N ASP A 160 -10.88 -8.18 -12.94
CA ASP A 160 -10.02 -8.50 -14.09
C ASP A 160 -8.64 -7.84 -13.97
N LEU A 161 -8.60 -6.60 -13.46
CA LEU A 161 -7.35 -5.89 -13.21
C LEU A 161 -6.55 -6.55 -12.08
N ALA A 162 -7.19 -6.85 -10.95
CA ALA A 162 -6.56 -7.44 -9.77
C ALA A 162 -5.96 -8.83 -10.02
N GLN A 163 -6.54 -9.60 -10.93
CA GLN A 163 -6.02 -10.92 -11.32
C GLN A 163 -4.76 -10.83 -12.18
N GLY A 164 -4.44 -9.65 -12.73
CA GLY A 164 -3.41 -9.48 -13.75
C GLY A 164 -3.88 -10.12 -15.06
N ARG A 165 -3.95 -9.34 -16.14
CA ARG A 165 -4.24 -9.97 -17.44
C ARG A 165 -3.11 -10.95 -17.75
N PRO A 166 -3.38 -12.23 -18.09
CA PRO A 166 -2.38 -12.98 -18.83
C PRO A 166 -2.05 -12.12 -20.05
N GLN A 167 -0.77 -11.96 -20.40
CA GLN A 167 -0.37 -11.30 -21.63
C GLN A 167 -1.14 -11.97 -22.76
N GLN A 168 -2.30 -11.42 -23.14
CA GLN A 168 -2.92 -11.73 -24.40
C GLN A 168 -1.88 -11.26 -25.39
N GLN A 169 -1.25 -12.26 -26.03
CA GLN A 169 -0.33 -12.11 -27.15
C GLN A 169 -0.65 -10.81 -27.85
N GLN A 170 0.34 -9.90 -27.90
CA GLN A 170 0.32 -8.80 -28.85
C GLN A 170 -0.23 -9.38 -30.13
N ARG A 171 -1.46 -9.01 -30.51
CA ARG A 171 -2.01 -9.37 -31.81
C ARG A 171 -1.00 -8.80 -32.78
N GLU A 172 -0.22 -9.67 -33.42
CA GLU A 172 0.67 -9.28 -34.50
C GLU A 172 -0.16 -8.40 -35.43
N ALA A 173 0.32 -7.19 -35.65
CA ALA A 173 -0.35 -6.28 -36.56
C ALA A 173 -0.51 -7.01 -37.89
N PRO A 174 -1.70 -7.01 -38.52
CA PRO A 174 -1.88 -7.66 -39.80
C PRO A 174 -0.84 -7.08 -40.78
N PRO A 175 -0.18 -7.93 -41.59
CA PRO A 175 0.83 -7.47 -42.53
C PRO A 175 0.25 -6.40 -43.43
N ALA A 176 1.02 -5.32 -43.62
CA ALA A 176 0.60 -4.22 -44.48
C ALA A 176 0.28 -4.75 -45.89
N PRO A 177 -0.83 -4.31 -46.51
CA PRO A 177 -1.20 -4.77 -47.84
C PRO A 177 -0.09 -4.43 -48.84
N PRO A 178 0.19 -5.32 -49.82
CA PRO A 178 1.21 -5.09 -50.82
C PRO A 178 0.87 -3.80 -51.60
N ARG A 179 1.85 -2.90 -51.68
CA ARG A 179 1.77 -1.70 -52.52
C ARG A 179 1.65 -2.15 -53.97
N SER A 180 0.50 -1.90 -54.59
CA SER A 180 0.31 -2.01 -56.04
C SER A 180 1.21 -0.98 -56.73
N HIS A 181 2.40 -1.39 -57.13
CA HIS A 181 3.15 -0.68 -58.16
C HIS A 181 2.54 -1.04 -59.50
N ASP A 182 1.54 -0.25 -59.89
CA ASP A 182 1.14 -0.17 -61.28
C ASP A 182 1.05 1.31 -61.67
N ARG A 183 2.13 1.81 -62.26
CA ARG A 183 2.07 2.90 -63.22
C ARG A 183 3.08 2.62 -64.31
N ALA A 184 2.54 1.97 -65.34
CA ALA A 184 3.04 1.93 -66.69
C ALA A 184 3.67 3.25 -67.16
N ARG A 185 4.78 3.12 -67.87
CA ARG A 185 5.11 3.93 -69.04
C ARG A 185 5.45 3.00 -70.18
#